data_AF-A0A7S0JWE4-F1
#
_entry.id   AF-A0A7S0JWE4-F1
#
_cell.length_a   1.000
_cell.length_b   1.000
_cell.length_c   1.000
_cell.angle_alpha   90.00
_cell.angle_beta   90.00
_cell.angle_gamma   90.00
#
_symmetry.space_group_name_H-M   'P 1'
#
loop_
_entity.id
_entity.type
_entity.pdbx_description
1 polymer ?
#
loop_
_entity_poly.entity_id
_entity_poly.type
_entity_poly.pdbx_seq_one_letter_code
_entity_poly.pdbx_strand_id
1 'polypeptide(L)'
;STARASREAEPPCRVMASSSSSSSAPSSGLGHSAPVGTVPKDAAEGCPGVEAADAGKSDACAGCPNQAICASGEARAVDPTPDLVAARLSEGKRIILVL
;
A
#
# COMPACT_ATOMS: atom_id res chain seq x y z
N SER A 1 10.79 -20.13 -59.88
CA SER A 1 9.37 -19.86 -59.58
C SER A 1 8.97 -20.82 -58.49
N THR A 2 8.94 -20.48 -57.21
CA THR A 2 8.18 -19.41 -56.50
C THR A 2 8.94 -19.00 -55.22
N ALA A 3 9.28 -17.70 -55.05
CA ALA A 3 8.77 -16.75 -54.02
C ALA A 3 8.96 -17.23 -52.55
N ARG A 4 9.90 -16.75 -51.72
CA ARG A 4 10.20 -15.41 -51.13
C ARG A 4 9.07 -14.78 -50.29
N ALA A 5 9.33 -14.75 -48.97
CA ALA A 5 8.92 -13.79 -47.92
C ALA A 5 7.47 -13.81 -47.38
N SER A 6 7.31 -14.04 -46.07
CA SER A 6 7.19 -12.94 -45.09
C SER A 6 7.12 -13.45 -43.64
N ARG A 7 7.88 -12.80 -42.76
CA ARG A 7 7.77 -12.82 -41.30
C ARG A 7 6.78 -11.72 -40.91
N GLU A 8 5.74 -12.01 -40.15
CA GLU A 8 4.89 -11.04 -39.43
C GLU A 8 5.04 -11.40 -37.94
N ALA A 9 5.89 -10.72 -37.15
CA ALA A 9 5.67 -9.40 -36.52
C ALA A 9 4.48 -9.41 -35.54
N GLU A 10 4.79 -9.75 -34.29
CA GLU A 10 3.97 -9.62 -33.08
C GLU A 10 3.54 -8.15 -32.87
N PRO A 11 2.26 -7.85 -32.57
CA PRO A 11 1.84 -6.48 -32.26
C PRO A 11 2.16 -6.11 -30.80
N PRO A 12 2.79 -4.94 -30.55
CA PRO A 12 3.04 -4.46 -29.20
C PRO A 12 1.73 -4.01 -28.52
N CYS A 13 1.59 -4.38 -27.25
CA CYS A 13 0.67 -3.86 -26.24
C CYS A 13 -0.44 -2.91 -26.75
N ARG A 14 -1.59 -3.47 -27.15
CA ARG A 14 -2.82 -2.71 -27.34
C ARG A 14 -3.38 -2.29 -25.97
N VAL A 15 -3.04 -1.09 -25.54
CA VAL A 15 -3.70 -0.38 -24.43
C VAL A 15 -5.17 -0.18 -24.81
N MET A 16 -6.09 -0.89 -24.16
CA MET A 16 -7.50 -0.51 -24.18
C MET A 16 -7.71 0.68 -23.26
N ALA A 17 -8.05 1.83 -23.86
CA ALA A 17 -8.68 2.93 -23.17
C ALA A 17 -10.09 2.49 -22.72
N SER A 18 -10.34 2.54 -21.42
CA SER A 18 -11.69 2.54 -20.86
C SER A 18 -11.82 3.76 -19.97
N SER A 19 -12.49 4.75 -20.53
CA SER A 19 -12.86 6.03 -19.94
C SER A 19 -14.12 5.84 -19.11
N SER A 20 -14.04 5.94 -17.79
CA SER A 20 -15.06 6.59 -16.93
C SER A 20 -14.53 6.70 -15.49
N SER A 21 -13.76 7.75 -15.29
CA SER A 21 -13.35 8.32 -14.02
C SER A 21 -14.56 8.82 -13.22
N SER A 22 -14.70 8.32 -11.99
CA SER A 22 -15.36 9.06 -10.90
C SER A 22 -14.37 9.16 -9.74
N SER A 23 -13.35 9.99 -9.98
CA SER A 23 -12.35 10.36 -8.99
C SER A 23 -12.97 11.35 -8.01
N SER A 24 -13.29 10.89 -6.80
CA SER A 24 -13.47 11.75 -5.63
C SER A 24 -12.45 11.31 -4.59
N ALA A 25 -11.18 11.59 -4.87
CA ALA A 25 -10.12 11.49 -3.88
C ALA A 25 -9.96 12.87 -3.22
N PRO A 26 -10.30 13.04 -1.93
CA PRO A 26 -9.73 14.13 -1.16
C PRO A 26 -8.28 13.79 -0.85
N SER A 27 -7.38 14.42 -1.62
CA SER A 27 -5.97 14.56 -1.28
C SER A 27 -5.85 15.34 0.02
N SER A 28 -5.66 14.66 1.15
CA SER A 28 -5.24 15.30 2.40
C SER A 28 -4.46 14.33 3.28
N GLY A 29 -3.13 14.48 3.22
CA GLY A 29 -2.24 14.19 4.35
C GLY A 29 -1.72 12.76 4.45
N LEU A 30 -0.54 12.51 3.88
CA LEU A 30 0.35 11.43 4.31
C LEU A 30 0.88 11.74 5.72
N GLY A 31 0.07 11.46 6.73
CA GLY A 31 0.44 11.54 8.15
C GLY A 31 1.31 10.35 8.54
N HIS A 32 2.63 10.50 8.39
CA HIS A 32 3.61 9.59 8.96
C HIS A 32 3.75 9.85 10.46
N SER A 33 3.85 8.77 11.24
CA SER A 33 3.98 8.69 12.70
C SER A 33 2.65 8.74 13.46
N ALA A 34 1.98 7.60 13.49
CA ALA A 34 1.20 7.23 14.66
C ALA A 34 2.02 6.17 15.44
N PRO A 35 2.19 6.29 16.77
CA PRO A 35 2.95 5.33 17.59
C PRO A 35 2.10 4.12 17.97
N VAL A 36 2.68 2.91 17.88
CA VAL A 36 2.24 1.60 18.42
C VAL A 36 0.78 1.53 18.91
N GLY A 37 -0.10 0.92 18.10
CA GLY A 37 -1.53 0.72 18.41
C GLY A 37 -2.50 1.66 17.69
N THR A 38 -2.21 2.02 16.44
CA THR A 38 -2.71 3.27 15.85
C THR A 38 -3.96 3.08 15.03
N VAL A 39 -5.06 3.64 15.50
CA VAL A 39 -6.22 3.91 14.68
C VAL A 39 -5.90 5.11 13.78
N PRO A 40 -5.83 4.95 12.44
CA PRO A 40 -5.61 6.08 11.55
C PRO A 40 -6.79 7.05 11.60
N LYS A 41 -6.57 8.33 11.27
CA LYS A 41 -7.63 9.36 11.26
C LYS A 41 -8.77 9.02 10.30
N ASP A 42 -8.45 8.30 9.23
CA ASP A 42 -9.42 7.84 8.22
C ASP A 42 -10.02 6.47 8.54
N ALA A 43 -9.77 5.93 9.73
CA ALA A 43 -10.44 4.71 10.17
C ALA A 43 -11.94 4.98 10.44
N ALA A 44 -12.73 3.91 10.37
CA ALA A 44 -14.09 3.95 10.87
C ALA A 44 -14.13 4.31 12.37
N GLU A 45 -15.16 5.05 12.77
CA GLU A 45 -15.47 5.38 14.16
C GLU A 45 -15.48 4.08 15.00
N GLY A 46 -14.72 4.06 16.10
CA GLY A 46 -14.64 2.89 16.98
C GLY A 46 -13.71 1.77 16.52
N CYS A 47 -12.85 2.00 15.52
CA CYS A 47 -11.82 1.04 15.15
C CYS A 47 -10.95 0.67 16.38
N PRO A 48 -10.82 -0.63 16.72
CA PRO A 48 -10.09 -1.05 17.92
C PRO A 48 -8.56 -0.94 17.77
N GLY A 49 -8.08 -0.71 16.53
CA GLY A 49 -6.66 -0.67 16.19
C GLY A 49 -6.10 -2.05 15.82
N VAL A 50 -4.99 -2.06 15.08
CA VAL A 50 -4.38 -3.30 14.53
C VAL A 50 -3.80 -4.22 15.62
N GLU A 51 -3.41 -3.65 16.76
CA GLU A 51 -2.85 -4.36 17.91
C GLU A 51 -3.93 -4.97 18.83
N ALA A 52 -5.22 -4.67 18.62
CA ALA A 52 -6.31 -5.17 19.45
C ALA A 52 -6.75 -6.58 19.06
N ALA A 53 -7.08 -7.43 20.04
CA ALA A 53 -7.40 -8.85 19.80
C ALA A 53 -8.63 -9.03 18.88
N ASP A 54 -9.54 -8.06 18.94
CA ASP A 54 -10.77 -7.97 18.16
C ASP A 54 -10.61 -7.24 16.81
N ALA A 55 -9.37 -6.92 16.41
CA ALA A 55 -9.08 -6.36 15.08
C ALA A 55 -9.63 -7.27 13.97
N GLY A 56 -10.38 -6.68 13.05
CA GLY A 56 -11.03 -7.42 11.95
C GLY A 56 -12.19 -8.33 12.36
N LYS A 57 -12.50 -8.45 13.66
CA LYS A 57 -13.54 -9.35 14.21
C LYS A 57 -14.72 -8.61 14.84
N SER A 58 -14.48 -7.42 15.38
CA SER A 58 -15.53 -6.55 15.95
C SER A 58 -16.44 -5.98 14.86
N ASP A 59 -17.68 -5.63 15.24
CA ASP A 59 -18.64 -4.93 14.37
C ASP A 59 -18.09 -3.62 13.81
N ALA A 60 -17.21 -2.94 14.57
CA ALA A 60 -16.54 -1.72 14.12
C ALA A 60 -15.61 -1.93 12.91
N CYS A 61 -15.25 -3.18 12.59
CA CYS A 61 -14.45 -3.52 11.41
C CYS A 61 -15.30 -3.86 10.18
N ALA A 62 -16.63 -3.89 10.29
CA ALA A 62 -17.51 -4.24 9.18
C ALA A 62 -17.37 -3.25 8.01
N GLY A 63 -17.07 -3.78 6.82
CA GLY A 63 -16.87 -2.96 5.62
C GLY A 63 -15.47 -2.35 5.48
N CYS A 64 -14.54 -2.61 6.40
CA CYS A 64 -13.16 -2.19 6.24
C CYS A 64 -12.46 -3.01 5.12
N PRO A 65 -11.80 -2.38 4.13
CA PRO A 65 -11.17 -3.10 3.02
C PRO A 65 -10.07 -4.07 3.47
N ASN A 66 -9.44 -3.80 4.62
CA ASN A 66 -8.38 -4.63 5.18
C ASN A 66 -8.87 -5.55 6.32
N GLN A 67 -10.19 -5.74 6.48
CA GLN A 67 -10.76 -6.55 7.57
C GLN A 67 -10.13 -7.94 7.67
N ALA A 68 -9.97 -8.64 6.55
CA ALA A 68 -9.39 -9.99 6.52
C ALA A 68 -7.94 -10.02 7.02
N ILE A 69 -7.14 -9.00 6.65
CA ILE A 69 -5.73 -8.86 7.06
C ILE A 69 -5.64 -8.50 8.55
N CYS A 70 -6.55 -7.65 9.04
CA CYS A 70 -6.66 -7.36 10.47
C CYS A 70 -7.09 -8.59 11.27
N ALA A 71 -8.05 -9.38 10.75
CA ALA A 71 -8.56 -10.58 11.41
C ALA A 71 -7.53 -11.73 11.47
N SER A 72 -6.68 -11.86 10.45
CA SER A 72 -5.58 -12.84 10.43
C SER A 72 -4.46 -12.46 11.39
N GLY A 73 -4.36 -11.17 11.78
CA GLY A 73 -3.30 -10.65 12.64
C GLY A 73 -2.02 -10.30 11.89
N GLU A 74 -1.97 -10.44 10.56
CA GLU A 74 -0.80 -10.10 9.74
C GLU A 74 -0.40 -8.63 9.90
N ALA A 75 -1.39 -7.75 10.13
CA ALA A 75 -1.18 -6.32 10.32
C ALA A 75 -0.36 -5.95 11.58
N ARG A 76 -0.14 -6.89 12.50
CA ARG A 76 0.70 -6.71 13.71
C ARG A 76 2.17 -7.00 13.45
N ALA A 77 2.50 -7.57 12.30
CA ALA A 77 3.89 -7.88 11.98
C ALA A 77 4.71 -6.58 11.96
N VAL A 78 5.82 -6.59 12.72
CA VAL A 78 6.77 -5.47 12.70
C VAL A 78 7.48 -5.47 11.36
N ASP A 79 7.42 -4.34 10.66
CA ASP A 79 8.14 -4.14 9.41
C ASP A 79 9.66 -4.10 9.67
N PRO A 80 10.47 -4.93 9.01
CA PRO A 80 11.93 -4.93 9.16
C PRO A 80 12.62 -3.81 8.35
N THR A 81 11.89 -3.10 7.48
CA THR A 81 12.43 -2.03 6.64
C THR A 81 13.11 -0.89 7.42
N PRO A 82 12.60 -0.37 8.56
CA PRO A 82 13.30 0.69 9.32
C PRO A 82 14.72 0.29 9.73
N ASP A 83 14.94 -0.93 10.21
CA ASP A 83 16.28 -1.41 10.58
C ASP A 83 17.19 -1.50 9.34
N LEU A 84 16.66 -2.00 8.22
CA LEU A 84 17.41 -2.08 6.97
C LEU A 84 17.76 -0.69 6.42
N VAL A 85 16.84 0.27 6.51
CA VAL A 85 17.06 1.65 6.09
C VAL A 85 18.10 2.31 6.99
N ALA A 86 18.02 2.12 8.31
CA ALA A 86 19.01 2.65 9.26
C ALA A 86 20.40 2.10 8.99
N ALA A 87 20.53 0.80 8.73
CA ALA A 87 21.80 0.16 8.37
C ALA A 87 22.38 0.77 7.08
N ARG A 88 21.56 0.95 6.04
CA ARG A 88 22.00 1.55 4.76
C ARG A 88 22.38 3.02 4.89
N LEU A 89 21.63 3.78 5.68
CA LEU A 89 21.93 5.19 5.95
C LEU A 89 23.23 5.34 6.77
N SER A 90 23.55 4.38 7.64
CA SER A 90 24.79 4.38 8.44
C SER A 90 26.06 4.24 7.59
N GLU A 91 25.98 3.59 6.43
CA GLU A 91 27.13 3.45 5.51
C GLU A 91 27.33 4.70 4.62
N GLY A 92 26.30 5.55 4.52
CA GLY A 92 26.31 6.78 3.73
C GLY A 92 27.13 7.89 4.38
N LYS A 93 28.26 8.27 3.76
CA LYS A 93 29.11 9.38 4.27
C LYS A 93 28.49 10.78 4.17
N ARG A 94 27.39 10.94 3.41
CA ARG A 94 26.74 12.24 3.16
C ARG A 94 25.23 12.12 3.40
N ILE A 95 24.76 12.70 4.50
CA ILE A 95 23.34 12.77 4.86
C ILE A 95 22.96 14.25 4.89
N ILE A 96 21.99 14.64 4.07
CA ILE A 96 21.46 16.01 4.03
C ILE A 96 20.16 16.01 4.83
N LEU A 97 20.16 16.67 5.98
CA LEU A 97 18.96 16.90 6.77
C LEU A 97 18.23 18.14 6.25
N VAL A 98 16.95 17.99 5.93
CA VAL A 98 16.05 19.10 5.56
C VAL A 98 15.09 19.31 6.73
N LEU A 99 15.05 20.54 7.25
CA LEU A 99 14.27 20.95 8.41
C LEU A 99 13.00 21.70 7.99
#